data_AF-A0A2J8AHQ7-F1
#
_entry.id   AF-A0A2J8AHQ7-F1
#
_cell.length_a   1.000
_cell.length_b   1.000
_cell.length_c   1.000
_cell.angle_alpha   90.00
_cell.angle_beta   90.00
_cell.angle_gamma   90.00
#
_symmetry.space_group_name_H-M   'P 1'
#
loop_
_entity.id
_entity.type
_entity.pdbx_description
1 polymer ?
#
loop_
_entity_poly.entity_id
_entity_poly.type
_entity_poly.pdbx_seq_one_letter_code
_entity_poly.pdbx_strand_id
1 'polypeptide(L)'
;MESPVKQYGVYLTTAGGMVVAFNCFIKQHAVLQLRKLPEGSPAREDLMAMHMLNPSHAKYAAMWGRRFATRGVLALVAPVAYVAWHMGKLKERQ
;
A
#
# COMPACT_ATOMS: atom_id res chain seq x y z
N MET A 1 -27.48 -5.91 -4.70
CA MET A 1 -26.11 -5.88 -4.14
C MET A 1 -25.30 -6.95 -4.82
N GLU A 2 -24.22 -6.61 -5.52
CA GLU A 2 -23.34 -7.60 -6.14
C GLU A 2 -22.72 -8.50 -5.06
N SER A 3 -22.61 -9.80 -5.34
CA SER A 3 -22.01 -10.75 -4.41
C SER A 3 -20.57 -10.31 -4.06
N PRO A 4 -20.16 -10.32 -2.78
CA PRO A 4 -18.80 -9.94 -2.37
C PRO A 4 -17.70 -10.77 -3.07
N VAL A 5 -18.05 -11.98 -3.55
CA VAL A 5 -17.17 -12.81 -4.38
C VAL A 5 -16.94 -12.19 -5.76
N LYS A 6 -17.94 -11.53 -6.37
CA LYS A 6 -17.78 -10.82 -7.65
C LYS A 6 -16.89 -9.59 -7.52
N GLN A 7 -17.04 -8.82 -6.45
CA GLN A 7 -16.19 -7.66 -6.17
C GLN A 7 -14.73 -8.06 -5.93
N TYR A 8 -14.51 -9.15 -5.19
CA TYR A 8 -13.18 -9.73 -5.03
C TYR A 8 -12.62 -10.33 -6.32
N GLY A 9 -13.47 -10.97 -7.12
CA GLY A 9 -13.13 -11.44 -8.46
C GLY A 9 -12.61 -10.31 -9.34
N VAL A 10 -13.31 -9.17 -9.38
CA VAL A 10 -12.85 -7.96 -10.10
C VAL A 10 -11.55 -7.42 -9.51
N TYR A 11 -11.41 -7.39 -8.18
CA TYR A 11 -10.19 -6.93 -7.53
C TYR A 11 -8.95 -7.78 -7.88
N LEU A 12 -9.13 -9.10 -7.93
CA LEU A 12 -8.08 -10.04 -8.36
C LEU A 12 -7.80 -9.92 -9.87
N THR A 13 -8.83 -9.88 -10.71
CA THR A 13 -8.65 -9.84 -12.18
C THR A 13 -8.08 -8.51 -12.68
N THR A 14 -8.35 -7.41 -11.97
CA THR A 14 -7.80 -6.09 -12.31
C THR A 14 -6.41 -5.84 -11.73
N ALA A 15 -5.84 -6.79 -10.97
CA ALA A 15 -4.58 -6.62 -10.25
C ALA A 15 -4.53 -5.37 -9.33
N GLY A 16 -5.68 -4.81 -8.95
CA GLY A 16 -5.76 -3.53 -8.23
C GLY A 16 -5.01 -3.55 -6.91
N GLY A 17 -5.06 -4.68 -6.19
CA GLY A 17 -4.30 -4.85 -4.95
C GLY A 17 -2.80 -4.89 -5.13
N MET A 18 -2.33 -5.51 -6.21
CA MET A 18 -0.89 -5.54 -6.53
C MET A 18 -0.39 -4.15 -6.92
N VAL A 19 -1.15 -3.38 -7.68
CA VAL A 19 -0.80 -1.99 -8.05
C VAL A 19 -0.70 -1.10 -6.81
N VAL A 20 -1.67 -1.20 -5.89
CA VAL A 20 -1.64 -0.43 -4.64
C VAL A 20 -0.45 -0.84 -3.76
N ALA A 21 -0.20 -2.15 -3.63
CA ALA A 21 0.92 -2.67 -2.86
C ALA A 21 2.26 -2.21 -3.42
N PHE A 22 2.45 -2.32 -4.74
CA PHE A 22 3.65 -1.88 -5.43
C PHE A 22 3.94 -0.39 -5.22
N ASN A 23 2.93 0.47 -5.40
CA ASN A 23 3.05 1.90 -5.14
C ASN A 23 3.43 2.20 -3.68
N CYS A 24 2.90 1.43 -2.72
CA CYS A 24 3.27 1.58 -1.32
C CYS A 24 4.73 1.17 -1.06
N PHE A 25 5.20 0.06 -1.65
CA PHE A 25 6.58 -0.38 -1.49
C PHE A 25 7.59 0.56 -2.15
N ILE A 26 7.28 1.13 -3.32
CA ILE A 26 8.08 2.18 -3.93
C ILE A 26 8.19 3.39 -3.00
N LYS A 27 7.05 3.87 -2.46
CA LYS A 27 7.05 5.02 -1.53
C LYS A 27 7.81 4.71 -0.24
N GLN A 28 7.72 3.50 0.28
CA GLN A 28 8.54 3.06 1.42
C GLN A 28 10.03 3.21 1.10
N HIS A 29 10.48 2.69 -0.05
CA HIS A 29 11.88 2.76 -0.44
C HIS A 29 12.34 4.21 -0.65
N ALA A 30 11.55 5.01 -1.38
CA ALA A 30 11.83 6.41 -1.63
C ALA A 30 11.95 7.23 -0.33
N VAL A 31 11.05 7.00 0.65
CA VAL A 31 11.13 7.66 1.97
C VAL A 31 12.39 7.28 2.75
N LEU A 32 12.81 6.01 2.67
CA LEU A 32 14.06 5.57 3.31
C LEU A 32 15.31 6.12 2.60
N GLN A 33 15.24 6.35 1.30
CA GLN A 33 16.28 7.05 0.54
C GLN A 33 16.33 8.55 0.86
N LEU A 34 15.18 9.21 1.03
CA LEU A 34 15.11 10.64 1.41
C LEU A 34 15.88 10.94 2.69
N ARG A 35 15.86 10.03 3.67
CA ARG A 35 16.62 10.16 4.92
C ARG A 35 18.13 10.28 4.69
N LYS A 36 18.65 9.71 3.61
CA LYS A 36 20.08 9.71 3.28
C LYS A 36 20.50 10.95 2.50
N LEU A 37 19.56 11.73 2.00
CA LEU A 37 19.83 12.90 1.17
C LEU A 37 19.84 14.19 2.01
N PRO A 38 20.85 15.07 1.82
CA PRO A 38 20.92 16.33 2.52
C PRO A 38 19.73 17.24 2.17
N GLU A 39 19.33 18.07 3.14
CA GLU A 39 18.29 19.07 2.94
C GLU A 39 18.71 20.09 1.88
N GLY A 40 17.78 20.44 0.98
CA GLY A 40 18.03 21.36 -0.14
C GLY A 40 18.83 20.80 -1.32
N SER A 41 19.15 19.48 -1.32
CA SER A 41 19.78 18.87 -2.49
C SER A 41 18.78 18.67 -3.64
N PRO A 42 19.15 18.94 -4.90
CA PRO A 42 18.27 18.73 -6.06
C PRO A 42 17.74 17.29 -6.13
N ALA A 43 18.60 16.32 -5.85
CA ALA A 43 18.23 14.90 -5.81
C ALA A 43 17.12 14.58 -4.78
N ARG A 44 17.04 15.35 -3.68
CA ARG A 44 15.99 15.19 -2.67
C ARG A 44 14.66 15.76 -3.17
N GLU A 45 14.69 16.92 -3.80
CA GLU A 45 13.51 17.56 -4.38
C GLU A 45 12.93 16.72 -5.52
N ASP A 46 13.79 16.20 -6.41
CA ASP A 46 13.40 15.30 -7.49
C ASP A 46 12.74 14.01 -6.96
N LEU A 47 13.35 13.38 -5.96
CA LEU A 47 12.80 12.17 -5.35
C LEU A 47 11.47 12.43 -4.63
N MET A 48 11.33 13.60 -4.02
CA MET A 48 10.08 14.05 -3.41
C MET A 48 8.98 14.29 -4.45
N ALA A 49 9.31 14.96 -5.55
CA ALA A 49 8.37 15.22 -6.64
C ALA A 49 7.93 13.92 -7.33
N MET A 50 8.88 13.05 -7.69
CA MET A 50 8.63 11.80 -8.41
C MET A 50 7.69 10.85 -7.65
N HIS A 51 7.74 10.85 -6.32
CA HIS A 51 6.93 9.96 -5.49
C HIS A 51 5.83 10.67 -4.70
N MET A 52 5.60 11.96 -4.96
CA MET A 52 4.65 12.82 -4.25
C MET A 52 4.84 12.76 -2.72
N LEU A 53 6.07 12.99 -2.28
CA LEU A 53 6.47 12.96 -0.87
C LEU A 53 6.66 14.38 -0.34
N ASN A 54 6.03 14.65 0.81
CA ASN A 54 6.17 15.91 1.55
C ASN A 54 7.39 15.93 2.50
N PRO A 55 7.85 17.11 2.95
CA PRO A 55 8.98 17.23 3.89
C PRO A 55 8.80 16.46 5.20
N SER A 56 7.55 16.31 5.66
CA SER A 56 7.21 15.51 6.85
C SER A 56 7.57 14.03 6.70
N HIS A 57 7.57 13.49 5.47
CA HIS A 57 8.01 12.13 5.20
C HIS A 57 9.51 11.98 5.39
N ALA A 58 10.30 13.00 5.02
CA ALA A 58 11.74 12.98 5.26
C ALA A 58 12.06 13.07 6.77
N LYS A 59 11.38 13.97 7.50
CA LYS A 59 11.55 14.14 8.96
C LYS A 59 11.23 12.86 9.75
N TYR A 60 10.18 12.14 9.36
CA TYR A 60 9.73 10.92 10.05
C TYR A 60 9.85 9.67 9.16
N ALA A 61 10.95 9.56 8.40
CA ALA A 61 11.12 8.53 7.37
C ALA A 61 10.89 7.09 7.85
N ALA A 62 11.39 6.75 9.05
CA ALA A 62 11.21 5.40 9.60
C ALA A 62 9.72 5.08 9.90
N MET A 63 8.98 6.05 10.43
CA MET A 63 7.55 5.89 10.73
C MET A 63 6.74 5.75 9.43
N TRP A 64 6.98 6.64 8.47
CA TRP A 64 6.29 6.62 7.19
C TRP A 64 6.65 5.40 6.34
N GLY A 65 7.92 4.98 6.35
CA GLY A 65 8.36 3.74 5.70
C GLY A 65 7.60 2.52 6.22
N ARG A 66 7.48 2.38 7.56
CA ARG A 66 6.65 1.31 8.17
C ARG A 66 5.19 1.44 7.77
N ARG A 67 4.63 2.66 7.80
CA ARG A 67 3.23 2.89 7.45
C ARG A 67 2.92 2.51 6.00
N PHE A 68 3.81 2.84 5.06
CA PHE A 68 3.68 2.42 3.66
C PHE A 68 3.81 0.90 3.52
N ALA A 69 4.77 0.27 4.19
CA ALA A 69 4.90 -1.19 4.21
C ALA A 69 3.61 -1.88 4.69
N THR A 70 3.07 -1.43 5.84
CA THR A 70 1.83 -1.98 6.41
C THR A 70 0.65 -1.79 5.45
N ARG A 71 0.51 -0.61 4.82
CA ARG A 71 -0.57 -0.37 3.84
C ARG A 71 -0.43 -1.26 2.61
N GLY A 72 0.79 -1.48 2.12
CA GLY A 72 1.06 -2.38 1.00
C GLY A 72 0.67 -3.82 1.33
N VAL A 73 1.05 -4.32 2.50
CA VAL A 73 0.66 -5.66 2.98
C VAL A 73 -0.86 -5.76 3.16
N LEU A 74 -1.49 -4.75 3.78
CA LEU A 74 -2.94 -4.74 3.97
C LEU A 74 -3.71 -4.74 2.65
N ALA A 75 -3.22 -4.07 1.61
CA ALA A 75 -3.82 -4.11 0.29
C ALA A 75 -3.82 -5.55 -0.28
N LEU A 76 -2.80 -6.35 0.01
CA LEU A 76 -2.74 -7.74 -0.45
C LEU A 76 -3.62 -8.67 0.41
N VAL A 77 -3.62 -8.47 1.73
CA VAL A 77 -4.20 -9.45 2.68
C VAL A 77 -5.66 -9.17 3.02
N ALA A 78 -6.07 -7.91 3.15
CA ALA A 78 -7.43 -7.56 3.58
C ALA A 78 -8.54 -8.11 2.65
N PRO A 79 -8.36 -8.07 1.32
CA PRO A 79 -9.33 -8.65 0.38
C PRO A 79 -9.45 -10.18 0.54
N VAL A 80 -8.32 -10.88 0.71
CA VAL A 80 -8.28 -12.34 0.93
C VAL A 80 -8.99 -12.69 2.24
N ALA A 81 -8.67 -11.98 3.32
CA ALA A 81 -9.25 -12.19 4.65
C ALA A 81 -10.77 -11.94 4.65
N TYR A 82 -11.23 -10.90 3.95
CA TYR A 82 -12.64 -10.59 3.80
C TYR A 82 -13.42 -11.72 3.10
N VAL A 83 -12.86 -12.28 2.02
CA VAL A 83 -13.48 -13.42 1.34
C VAL A 83 -13.47 -14.68 2.18
N ALA A 84 -12.35 -15.00 2.82
CA ALA A 84 -12.27 -16.17 3.71
C ALA A 84 -13.33 -16.09 4.83
N TRP A 85 -13.51 -14.92 5.43
CA TRP A 85 -14.53 -14.68 6.45
C TRP A 85 -15.96 -14.84 5.92
N HIS A 86 -16.26 -14.29 4.74
CA HIS A 86 -17.58 -14.44 4.12
C HIS A 86 -17.90 -15.88 3.75
N MET A 87 -16.91 -16.64 3.25
CA MET A 87 -17.07 -18.07 2.94
C MET A 87 -17.28 -18.91 4.20
N GLY A 88 -16.57 -18.60 5.29
CA GLY A 88 -16.77 -19.26 6.59
C GLY A 88 -18.18 -19.07 7.13
N LYS A 89 -18.72 -17.84 7.06
CA LYS A 89 -20.11 -17.55 7.47
C LYS A 89 -21.17 -18.27 6.64
N LEU A 90 -20.90 -18.55 5.37
CA LEU A 90 -21.83 -19.30 4.52
C LEU A 90 -21.86 -20.79 4.91
N LYS A 91 -20.72 -21.35 5.33
CA LYS A 91 -20.62 -22.75 5.76
C LYS A 91 -21.34 -23.03 7.09
N GLU A 92 -21.39 -22.06 8.01
CA GLU A 92 -22.10 -22.19 9.30
C GLU A 92 -23.65 -22.12 9.16
N ARG A 93 -24.16 -21.67 8.00
CA ARG A 93 -25.59 -21.50 7.73
C ARG A 93 -26.20 -22.64 6.90
N GLN A 94 -25.40 -23.64 6.55
CA GLN A 94 -25.81 -24.86 5.83
C GLN A 94 -25.74 -26.05 6.78
#